data_AF-A0AAV8HTP3-F1
#
_entry.id   AF-A0AAV8HTP3-F1
#
_cell.length_a   1.000
_cell.length_b   1.000
_cell.length_c   1.000
_cell.angle_alpha   90.00
_cell.angle_beta   90.00
_cell.angle_gamma   90.00
#
_symmetry.space_group_name_H-M   'P 1'
#
loop_
_entity.id
_entity.type
_entity.pdbx_description
1 polymer ?
#
loop_
_entity_poly.entity_id
_entity_poly.type
_entity_poly.pdbx_seq_one_letter_code
_entity_poly.pdbx_strand_id
1 'polypeptide(L)'
;MRMRMEPRGLEAELMKSFMESGVYRLDQSDVVFIDPVRLLNDSYSRFRLSPSAYYSRHFPPSSTPDDKRKRKRNKPRHAPLNLNERELCAEERHQQVRPLLLNAHRKLLEASQLLKILPRIVESEAALECRERVVEQNFVELGSSWRAPFCEIALCNGVQDEVKNPQGLRSGLSEGKKLVPLFDNIISVESDDDVEAEFQNVIYVLPPKSLFLMSDLRQVRKLIAGDSAEGFNLIVIDPPWENGSARQKAMYPTLPNRHFMYLPVKELAHSDGALVALWITNRQKLQDFVVKDLLPAWGISHATPFYWLKVKPDGSLIGDLDLFHHRPYELLLLGYVNVDFNSECMKTIKHLKESRVIISVPGAYSRKPPLGKLLEEYIPGQRPSRCIELFARELVAGWTSWGNEPLHFQDATYYLGK
;
A
#
# COMPACT_ATOMS: atom_id res chain seq x y z
N MET A 1 -18.21 25.14 -29.50
CA MET A 1 -19.39 25.29 -28.63
C MET A 1 -19.34 24.18 -27.58
N ARG A 2 -18.65 24.39 -26.45
CA ARG A 2 -18.61 23.41 -25.34
C ARG A 2 -19.94 23.51 -24.60
N MET A 3 -20.80 22.51 -24.73
CA MET A 3 -22.00 22.40 -23.88
C MET A 3 -21.54 22.36 -22.42
N ARG A 4 -21.94 23.35 -21.62
CA ARG A 4 -21.80 23.28 -20.16
C ARG A 4 -22.75 22.20 -19.67
N MET A 5 -22.23 21.04 -19.30
CA MET A 5 -23.00 20.03 -18.60
C MET A 5 -23.49 20.58 -17.26
N GLU A 6 -24.73 20.25 -16.90
CA GLU A 6 -25.28 20.63 -15.59
C GLU A 6 -24.50 19.97 -14.43
N PRO A 7 -24.37 20.64 -13.27
CA PRO A 7 -23.59 20.16 -12.13
C PRO A 7 -23.97 18.74 -11.64
N ARG A 8 -25.25 18.36 -11.80
CA ARG A 8 -25.76 17.03 -11.42
C ARG A 8 -25.29 15.90 -12.34
N GLY A 9 -25.06 16.19 -13.62
CA GLY A 9 -24.54 15.20 -14.57
C GLY A 9 -23.08 14.84 -14.30
N LEU A 10 -22.27 15.85 -13.94
CA LEU A 10 -20.85 15.68 -13.65
C LEU A 10 -20.59 14.83 -12.39
N GLU A 11 -21.35 15.04 -11.31
CA GLU A 11 -21.19 14.26 -10.08
C GLU A 11 -21.60 12.79 -10.27
N ALA A 12 -22.63 12.52 -11.09
CA ALA A 12 -23.05 11.16 -11.43
C ALA A 12 -22.01 10.42 -12.30
N GLU A 13 -21.39 11.12 -13.26
CA GLU A 13 -20.31 10.57 -14.08
C GLU A 13 -19.04 10.30 -13.25
N LEU A 14 -18.67 11.22 -12.35
CA LEU A 14 -17.59 11.00 -11.38
C LEU A 14 -17.87 9.80 -10.48
N MET A 15 -19.12 9.63 -10.03
CA MET A 15 -19.49 8.50 -9.20
C MET A 15 -19.43 7.17 -9.99
N LYS A 16 -19.88 7.16 -11.24
CA LYS A 16 -19.75 5.99 -12.12
C LYS A 16 -18.28 5.63 -12.31
N SER A 17 -17.44 6.61 -12.65
CA SER A 17 -16.00 6.42 -12.79
C SER A 17 -15.35 5.90 -11.51
N PHE A 18 -15.77 6.37 -10.34
CA PHE A 18 -15.30 5.87 -9.05
C PHE A 18 -15.72 4.42 -8.79
N MET A 19 -16.96 4.05 -9.11
CA MET A 19 -17.44 2.68 -8.91
C MET A 19 -16.70 1.68 -9.80
N GLU A 20 -16.25 2.11 -10.98
CA GLU A 20 -15.45 1.31 -11.92
C GLU A 20 -13.95 1.29 -11.58
N SER A 21 -13.39 2.43 -11.16
CA SER A 21 -11.93 2.59 -11.02
C SER A 21 -11.42 2.54 -9.58
N GLY A 22 -12.27 2.72 -8.59
CA GLY A 22 -11.89 2.94 -7.19
C GLY A 22 -11.27 4.32 -6.92
N VAL A 23 -11.22 5.23 -7.89
CA VAL A 23 -10.61 6.56 -7.77
C VAL A 23 -11.65 7.67 -7.96
N TYR A 24 -11.81 8.52 -6.95
CA TYR A 24 -12.70 9.69 -6.99
C TYR A 24 -11.86 10.97 -6.93
N ARG A 25 -11.80 11.73 -8.03
CA ARG A 25 -11.06 13.00 -8.09
C ARG A 25 -11.97 14.12 -7.57
N LEU A 26 -11.59 14.73 -6.44
CA LEU A 26 -12.38 15.75 -5.75
C LEU A 26 -12.24 17.16 -6.37
N ASP A 27 -11.26 17.35 -7.26
CA ASP A 27 -11.06 18.58 -8.04
C ASP A 27 -10.17 18.28 -9.28
N GLN A 28 -9.96 19.28 -10.15
CA GLN A 28 -9.17 19.15 -11.38
C GLN A 28 -7.67 18.88 -11.17
N SER A 29 -7.11 18.97 -9.95
CA SER A 29 -5.66 18.83 -9.80
C SER A 29 -5.18 17.97 -8.61
N ASP A 30 -5.51 18.21 -7.34
CA ASP A 30 -4.56 17.77 -6.28
C ASP A 30 -5.12 16.94 -5.13
N VAL A 31 -6.43 16.68 -5.10
CA VAL A 31 -7.06 15.86 -4.05
C VAL A 31 -7.81 14.70 -4.67
N VAL A 32 -7.47 13.50 -4.21
CA VAL A 32 -8.09 12.26 -4.66
C VAL A 32 -8.56 11.45 -3.46
N PHE A 33 -9.78 10.93 -3.53
CA PHE A 33 -10.22 9.85 -2.65
C PHE A 33 -10.06 8.52 -3.37
N ILE A 34 -9.62 7.49 -2.66
CA ILE A 34 -9.51 6.14 -3.20
C ILE A 34 -10.19 5.12 -2.30
N ASP A 35 -10.73 4.08 -2.95
CA ASP A 35 -11.18 2.84 -2.31
C ASP A 35 -10.13 1.74 -2.57
N PRO A 36 -9.24 1.45 -1.61
CA PRO A 36 -8.22 0.43 -1.76
C PRO A 36 -8.76 -0.95 -2.15
N VAL A 37 -9.93 -1.34 -1.65
CA VAL A 37 -10.47 -2.68 -1.91
C VAL A 37 -10.83 -2.84 -3.38
N ARG A 38 -11.46 -1.82 -3.98
CA ARG A 38 -11.73 -1.80 -5.43
C ARG A 38 -10.44 -1.84 -6.23
N LEU A 39 -9.47 -1.00 -5.89
CA LEU A 39 -8.19 -0.92 -6.59
C LEU A 39 -7.42 -2.25 -6.55
N LEU A 40 -7.44 -2.95 -5.42
CA LEU A 40 -6.80 -4.25 -5.27
C LEU A 40 -7.58 -5.35 -6.01
N ASN A 41 -8.91 -5.29 -6.03
CA ASN A 41 -9.76 -6.25 -6.72
C ASN A 41 -9.59 -6.28 -8.24
N ASP A 42 -9.02 -5.22 -8.82
CA ASP A 42 -8.62 -5.19 -10.23
C ASP A 42 -7.42 -6.12 -10.51
N SER A 43 -6.70 -6.55 -9.48
CA SER A 43 -5.56 -7.47 -9.59
C SER A 43 -5.94 -8.95 -9.58
N TYR A 44 -7.20 -9.30 -9.35
CA TYR A 44 -7.61 -10.69 -9.18
C TYR A 44 -8.65 -11.07 -10.25
N SER A 45 -8.59 -12.27 -10.82
CA SER A 45 -9.55 -12.72 -11.84
C SER A 45 -10.70 -13.56 -11.27
N ARG A 46 -10.39 -14.48 -10.35
CA ARG A 46 -11.30 -15.47 -9.73
C ARG A 46 -11.71 -15.09 -8.32
N PHE A 47 -10.90 -14.28 -7.64
CA PHE A 47 -11.13 -13.86 -6.27
C PHE A 47 -11.39 -12.35 -6.18
N ARG A 48 -12.09 -11.95 -5.12
CA ARG A 48 -12.23 -10.54 -4.71
C ARG A 48 -11.96 -10.44 -3.22
N LEU A 49 -11.11 -9.50 -2.84
CA LEU A 49 -10.85 -9.09 -1.49
C LEU A 49 -12.13 -8.64 -0.80
N SER A 50 -12.38 -9.20 0.38
CA SER A 50 -13.50 -8.84 1.24
C SER A 50 -13.25 -7.48 1.91
N PRO A 51 -14.20 -6.52 1.80
CA PRO A 51 -14.11 -5.25 2.51
C PRO A 51 -13.95 -5.41 4.03
N SER A 52 -14.67 -6.35 4.64
CA SER A 52 -14.60 -6.59 6.08
C SER A 52 -13.24 -7.16 6.52
N ALA A 53 -12.56 -7.90 5.65
CA ALA A 53 -11.22 -8.40 5.90
C ALA A 53 -10.15 -7.30 5.73
N TYR A 54 -10.32 -6.40 4.74
CA TYR A 54 -9.42 -5.26 4.54
C TYR A 54 -9.56 -4.21 5.65
N TYR A 55 -10.79 -3.79 5.97
CA TYR A 55 -11.13 -2.75 6.94
C TYR A 55 -11.33 -3.32 8.36
N SER A 56 -10.35 -4.07 8.87
CA SER A 56 -10.42 -4.71 10.19
C SER A 56 -10.38 -3.75 11.40
N ARG A 57 -10.18 -2.45 11.18
CA ARG A 57 -10.09 -1.45 12.26
C ARG A 57 -11.47 -0.95 12.66
N HIS A 58 -11.72 -0.97 13.96
CA HIS A 58 -12.92 -0.38 14.55
C HIS A 58 -12.67 1.09 14.90
N PHE A 59 -13.48 1.99 14.37
CA PHE A 59 -13.44 3.40 14.72
C PHE A 59 -14.64 3.74 15.61
N PRO A 60 -14.44 4.09 16.89
CA PRO A 60 -15.56 4.52 17.71
C PRO A 60 -16.19 5.79 17.11
N PRO A 61 -17.53 5.92 17.22
CA PRO A 61 -18.24 7.10 16.73
C PRO A 61 -17.65 8.37 17.33
N SER A 62 -17.62 9.44 16.56
CA SER A 62 -17.11 10.73 17.04
C SER A 62 -17.93 11.16 18.26
N SER A 63 -17.27 11.31 19.42
CA SER A 63 -17.92 11.73 20.66
C SER A 63 -18.72 13.03 20.46
N THR A 64 -19.94 13.06 20.97
CA THR A 64 -20.83 14.24 20.91
C THR A 64 -20.18 15.47 21.56
N PRO A 65 -20.62 16.70 21.23
CA PRO A 65 -20.09 17.92 21.84
C PRO A 65 -20.13 17.92 23.38
N ASP A 66 -21.12 17.25 23.97
CA ASP A 66 -21.27 17.12 25.43
C ASP A 66 -20.26 16.17 26.07
N ASP A 67 -19.89 15.08 25.39
CA ASP A 67 -18.80 14.20 25.84
C ASP A 67 -17.44 14.90 25.79
N LYS A 68 -17.23 15.76 24.78
CA LYS A 68 -16.04 16.61 24.70
C LYS A 68 -15.98 17.65 25.83
N ARG A 69 -17.13 18.19 26.26
CA ARG A 69 -17.22 19.13 27.40
C ARG A 69 -16.94 18.44 28.74
N LYS A 70 -17.46 17.23 28.96
CA LYS A 70 -17.14 16.42 30.16
C LYS A 70 -15.66 16.01 30.22
N ARG A 71 -15.07 15.60 29.09
CA ARG A 71 -13.62 15.30 29.00
C ARG A 71 -12.72 16.54 29.14
N LYS A 72 -13.14 17.71 28.64
CA LYS A 72 -12.39 18.98 28.81
C LYS A 72 -12.40 19.45 30.27
N ARG A 73 -13.44 19.19 31.05
CA ARG A 73 -13.50 19.53 32.49
C ARG A 73 -12.48 18.76 33.33
N ASN A 74 -12.01 17.60 32.88
CA ASN A 74 -11.07 16.73 33.61
C ASN A 74 -9.65 16.68 33.02
N LYS A 75 -9.32 17.48 31.99
CA LYS A 75 -7.95 17.59 31.49
C LYS A 75 -7.27 18.82 32.09
N PRO A 76 -6.13 18.70 32.80
CA PRO A 76 -5.33 19.87 33.13
C PRO A 76 -4.97 20.57 31.82
N ARG A 77 -5.06 21.91 31.79
CA ARG A 77 -4.55 22.72 30.66
C ARG A 77 -3.12 22.26 30.41
N HIS A 78 -2.84 21.71 29.23
CA HIS A 78 -1.47 21.32 28.88
C HIS A 78 -0.60 22.57 29.05
N ALA A 79 0.33 22.51 29.99
CA ALA A 79 1.44 23.46 30.06
C ALA A 79 2.11 23.52 28.67
N PRO A 80 2.67 24.66 28.24
CA PRO A 80 3.41 24.71 26.98
C PRO A 80 4.44 23.58 27.01
N LEU A 81 4.30 22.64 26.06
CA LEU A 81 5.29 21.60 25.87
C LEU A 81 6.59 22.32 25.54
N ASN A 82 7.62 22.17 26.38
CA ASN A 82 8.98 22.58 26.04
C ASN A 82 9.47 21.62 24.95
N LEU A 83 9.08 21.91 23.71
CA LEU A 83 9.47 21.15 22.54
C LEU A 83 10.97 21.32 22.32
N ASN A 84 11.67 20.22 22.04
CA ASN A 84 13.05 20.32 21.60
C ASN A 84 13.13 20.85 20.16
N GLU A 85 14.33 21.24 19.70
CA GLU A 85 14.53 21.81 18.36
C GLU A 85 13.96 20.94 17.23
N ARG A 86 14.13 19.60 17.33
CA ARG A 86 13.61 18.67 16.33
C ARG A 86 12.09 18.63 16.34
N GLU A 87 11.48 18.78 17.50
CA GLU A 87 10.03 18.83 17.64
C GLU A 87 9.47 20.14 17.09
N LEU A 88 10.16 21.27 17.31
CA LEU A 88 9.81 22.55 16.70
C LEU A 88 9.85 22.47 15.17
N CYS A 89 10.91 21.91 14.57
CA CYS A 89 10.96 21.70 13.13
C CYS A 89 9.83 20.78 12.62
N ALA A 90 9.47 19.73 13.39
CA ALA A 90 8.36 18.85 13.02
C ALA A 90 6.99 19.53 13.08
N GLU A 91 6.84 20.51 13.98
CA GLU A 91 5.65 21.33 14.11
C GLU A 91 5.58 22.38 12.99
N GLU A 92 6.67 23.07 12.70
CA GLU A 92 6.74 24.06 11.62
C GLU A 92 6.36 23.45 10.27
N ARG A 93 6.93 22.28 9.92
CA ARG A 93 6.55 21.55 8.71
C ARG A 93 5.08 21.17 8.67
N HIS A 94 4.50 20.81 9.83
CA HIS A 94 3.08 20.52 9.90
C HIS A 94 2.25 21.76 9.64
N GLN A 95 2.60 22.89 10.22
CA GLN A 95 1.90 24.14 9.98
C GLN A 95 1.97 24.56 8.51
N GLN A 96 3.05 24.26 7.79
CA GLN A 96 3.15 24.48 6.34
C GLN A 96 2.17 23.61 5.54
N VAL A 97 1.99 22.35 5.93
CA VAL A 97 1.16 21.37 5.19
C VAL A 97 -0.32 21.41 5.62
N ARG A 98 -0.60 21.89 6.83
CA ARG A 98 -1.93 21.89 7.45
C ARG A 98 -3.02 22.55 6.59
N PRO A 99 -2.82 23.71 5.92
CA PRO A 99 -3.83 24.29 5.05
C PRO A 99 -4.23 23.38 3.88
N LEU A 100 -3.26 22.68 3.29
CA LEU A 100 -3.50 21.72 2.20
C LEU A 100 -4.37 20.56 2.68
N LEU A 101 -4.07 19.99 3.85
CA LEU A 101 -4.82 18.87 4.43
C LEU A 101 -6.25 19.28 4.84
N LEU A 102 -6.42 20.46 5.42
CA LEU A 102 -7.74 20.98 5.78
C LEU A 102 -8.58 21.27 4.53
N ASN A 103 -7.97 21.81 3.48
CA ASN A 103 -8.63 22.01 2.20
C ASN A 103 -9.09 20.68 1.59
N ALA A 104 -8.22 19.67 1.59
CA ALA A 104 -8.55 18.33 1.12
C ALA A 104 -9.69 17.68 1.93
N HIS A 105 -9.66 17.81 3.25
CA HIS A 105 -10.72 17.30 4.12
C HIS A 105 -12.06 18.01 3.87
N ARG A 106 -12.05 19.35 3.74
CA ARG A 106 -13.24 20.12 3.39
C ARG A 106 -13.84 19.66 2.06
N LYS A 107 -13.01 19.44 1.03
CA LYS A 107 -13.45 18.96 -0.28
C LYS A 107 -14.12 17.58 -0.20
N LEU A 108 -13.58 16.67 0.62
CA LEU A 108 -14.25 15.39 0.90
C LEU A 108 -15.64 15.60 1.51
N LEU A 109 -15.77 16.52 2.48
CA LEU A 109 -17.04 16.81 3.14
C LEU A 109 -18.08 17.47 2.21
N GLU A 110 -17.62 18.11 1.13
CA GLU A 110 -18.48 18.69 0.08
C GLU A 110 -18.99 17.62 -0.91
N ALA A 111 -18.27 16.49 -1.06
CA ALA A 111 -18.65 15.37 -1.93
C ALA A 111 -19.75 14.51 -1.32
N SER A 112 -20.96 15.06 -1.29
CA SER A 112 -22.11 14.50 -0.56
C SER A 112 -22.51 13.09 -0.99
N GLN A 113 -22.39 12.75 -2.28
CA GLN A 113 -22.71 11.40 -2.78
C GLN A 113 -21.68 10.38 -2.31
N LEU A 114 -20.39 10.72 -2.35
CA LEU A 114 -19.31 9.85 -1.87
C LEU A 114 -19.46 9.57 -0.38
N LEU A 115 -19.67 10.60 0.44
CA LEU A 115 -19.86 10.44 1.88
C LEU A 115 -21.03 9.52 2.24
N LYS A 116 -22.14 9.57 1.48
CA LYS A 116 -23.30 8.70 1.71
C LYS A 116 -22.99 7.21 1.47
N ILE A 117 -22.06 6.89 0.57
CA ILE A 117 -21.72 5.51 0.24
C ILE A 117 -20.52 4.98 1.03
N LEU A 118 -19.67 5.84 1.61
CA LEU A 118 -18.48 5.42 2.35
C LEU A 118 -18.75 4.35 3.43
N PRO A 119 -19.78 4.46 4.30
CA PRO A 119 -20.06 3.41 5.28
C PRO A 119 -20.38 2.07 4.62
N ARG A 120 -21.14 2.09 3.52
CA ARG A 120 -21.51 0.88 2.78
C ARG A 120 -20.32 0.21 2.11
N ILE A 121 -19.36 1.00 1.62
CA ILE A 121 -18.13 0.47 1.03
C ILE A 121 -17.33 -0.33 2.06
N VAL A 122 -17.30 0.15 3.31
CA VAL A 122 -16.54 -0.47 4.40
C VAL A 122 -17.29 -1.67 5.00
N GLU A 123 -18.62 -1.59 5.12
CA GLU A 123 -19.47 -2.60 5.79
C GLU A 123 -20.03 -3.68 4.83
N SER A 124 -19.75 -3.63 3.53
CA SER A 124 -20.39 -4.50 2.54
C SER A 124 -20.08 -5.99 2.72
N GLU A 125 -21.18 -6.77 2.69
CA GLU A 125 -21.37 -8.22 2.84
C GLU A 125 -20.99 -8.79 4.21
N ALA A 126 -22.04 -9.28 4.88
CA ALA A 126 -22.04 -9.85 6.21
C ALA A 126 -20.86 -10.80 6.41
N ALA A 127 -20.19 -10.62 7.54
CA ALA A 127 -19.20 -11.55 8.06
C ALA A 127 -19.70 -12.99 7.88
N LEU A 128 -19.12 -13.69 6.90
CA LEU A 128 -19.10 -15.14 6.97
C LEU A 128 -18.47 -15.46 8.31
N GLU A 129 -19.20 -16.26 9.07
CA GLU A 129 -18.87 -16.80 10.37
C GLU A 129 -17.37 -16.96 10.52
N CYS A 130 -16.82 -16.45 11.64
CA CYS A 130 -15.43 -16.60 12.05
C CYS A 130 -14.92 -18.00 11.69
N ARG A 131 -14.31 -18.15 10.51
CA ARG A 131 -13.35 -19.22 10.28
C ARG A 131 -12.30 -18.98 11.35
N GLU A 132 -12.06 -19.98 12.19
CA GLU A 132 -11.02 -19.92 13.23
C GLU A 132 -9.79 -19.25 12.60
N ARG A 133 -9.36 -18.10 13.16
CA ARG A 133 -8.19 -17.41 12.65
C ARG A 133 -7.05 -18.40 12.74
N VAL A 134 -6.62 -18.91 11.59
CA VAL A 134 -5.48 -19.79 11.50
C VAL A 134 -4.29 -19.03 12.08
N VAL A 135 -3.43 -19.77 12.80
CA VAL A 135 -2.24 -19.22 13.43
C VAL A 135 -1.49 -18.35 12.42
N GLU A 136 -1.37 -17.05 12.72
CA GLU A 136 -0.69 -16.09 11.86
C GLU A 136 0.77 -16.54 11.68
N GLN A 137 1.11 -16.89 10.44
CA GLN A 137 2.44 -17.40 10.09
C GLN A 137 3.48 -16.31 10.29
N ASN A 138 4.45 -16.53 11.17
CA ASN A 138 5.58 -15.63 11.34
C ASN A 138 6.65 -15.92 10.28
N PHE A 139 6.44 -15.41 9.06
CA PHE A 139 7.37 -15.61 7.94
C PHE A 139 8.77 -15.08 8.23
N VAL A 140 8.91 -14.04 9.07
CA VAL A 140 10.21 -13.48 9.44
C VAL A 140 11.03 -14.46 10.27
N GLU A 141 10.39 -15.12 11.24
CA GLU A 141 11.04 -16.15 12.06
C GLU A 141 11.36 -17.40 11.23
N LEU A 142 10.42 -17.85 10.39
CA LEU A 142 10.62 -18.99 9.50
C LEU A 142 11.76 -18.76 8.51
N GLY A 143 11.83 -17.59 7.88
CA GLY A 143 12.87 -17.22 6.92
C GLY A 143 14.25 -17.01 7.56
N SER A 144 14.29 -16.67 8.86
CA SER A 144 15.54 -16.55 9.61
C SER A 144 16.02 -17.89 10.21
N SER A 145 15.20 -18.92 10.13
CA SER A 145 15.49 -20.24 10.70
C SER A 145 16.38 -21.07 9.78
N TRP A 146 17.13 -22.01 10.36
CA TRP A 146 17.87 -23.04 9.61
C TRP A 146 16.95 -23.92 8.75
N ARG A 147 15.64 -23.91 9.04
CA ARG A 147 14.62 -24.64 8.28
C ARG A 147 14.18 -23.95 6.99
N ALA A 148 14.48 -22.65 6.82
CA ALA A 148 14.01 -21.87 5.68
C ALA A 148 14.27 -22.53 4.31
N PRO A 149 15.46 -23.12 4.04
CA PRO A 149 15.73 -23.78 2.75
C PRO A 149 14.87 -25.02 2.47
N PHE A 150 14.24 -25.59 3.49
CA PHE A 150 13.38 -26.78 3.38
C PHE A 150 11.88 -26.43 3.39
N CYS A 151 11.53 -25.15 3.50
CA CYS A 151 10.15 -24.71 3.40
C CYS A 151 9.76 -24.58 1.93
N GLU A 152 8.82 -25.43 1.50
CA GLU A 152 8.27 -25.43 0.15
C GLU A 152 6.81 -24.99 0.17
N ILE A 153 6.43 -24.20 -0.83
CA ILE A 153 5.04 -23.82 -1.09
C ILE A 153 4.54 -24.58 -2.33
N ALA A 154 3.32 -25.12 -2.25
CA ALA A 154 2.71 -25.84 -3.36
C ALA A 154 1.83 -24.91 -4.17
N LEU A 155 2.18 -24.64 -5.42
CA LEU A 155 1.36 -23.88 -6.35
C LEU A 155 0.35 -24.81 -7.02
N CYS A 156 -0.94 -24.56 -6.82
CA CYS A 156 -2.04 -25.34 -7.39
C CYS A 156 -2.46 -24.73 -8.72
N ASN A 157 -2.01 -25.31 -9.84
CA ASN A 157 -2.49 -24.89 -11.15
C ASN A 157 -3.94 -25.38 -11.32
N GLY A 158 -4.85 -24.44 -11.53
CA GLY A 158 -6.27 -24.74 -11.68
C GLY A 158 -6.56 -25.48 -12.97
N VAL A 159 -6.63 -26.82 -12.92
CA VAL A 159 -7.54 -27.60 -13.76
C VAL A 159 -8.37 -28.45 -12.82
N GLN A 160 -9.44 -27.87 -12.29
CA GLN A 160 -10.55 -28.66 -11.75
C GLN A 160 -11.56 -28.86 -12.87
N ASP A 161 -11.31 -29.83 -13.75
CA ASP A 161 -12.44 -30.49 -14.41
C ASP A 161 -13.15 -31.29 -13.31
N GLU A 162 -14.35 -30.87 -12.92
CA GLU A 162 -15.23 -31.66 -12.06
C GLU A 162 -15.65 -32.95 -12.79
N VAL A 163 -14.78 -33.95 -12.83
CA VAL A 163 -15.22 -35.33 -13.05
C VAL A 163 -15.73 -35.83 -11.71
N LYS A 164 -17.04 -35.67 -11.48
CA LYS A 164 -17.75 -36.31 -10.38
C LYS A 164 -17.61 -37.82 -10.51
N ASN A 165 -16.67 -38.41 -9.79
CA ASN A 165 -16.57 -39.86 -9.67
C ASN A 165 -17.52 -40.35 -8.56
N PRO A 166 -18.42 -41.33 -8.78
CA PRO A 166 -19.51 -41.65 -7.86
C PRO A 166 -19.13 -42.39 -6.57
N GLN A 167 -17.85 -42.51 -6.22
CA GLN A 167 -17.41 -43.33 -5.10
C GLN A 167 -16.41 -42.55 -4.24
N GLY A 168 -16.91 -42.03 -3.11
CA GLY A 168 -16.20 -41.17 -2.18
C GLY A 168 -15.02 -41.84 -1.48
N LEU A 169 -13.89 -41.95 -2.19
CA LEU A 169 -12.59 -42.28 -1.62
C LEU A 169 -11.57 -41.26 -2.12
N ARG A 170 -11.11 -40.37 -1.23
CA ARG A 170 -10.00 -39.44 -1.51
C ARG A 170 -8.70 -40.24 -1.59
N SER A 171 -8.38 -40.73 -2.78
CA SER A 171 -7.08 -41.31 -3.12
C SER A 171 -6.11 -40.21 -3.56
N GLY A 172 -4.84 -40.37 -3.19
CA GLY A 172 -3.80 -39.34 -3.15
C GLY A 172 -3.19 -38.91 -4.47
N LEU A 173 -2.41 -37.82 -4.34
CA LEU A 173 -1.57 -37.14 -5.33
C LEU A 173 -2.34 -36.46 -6.46
N SER A 174 -2.78 -35.23 -6.19
CA SER A 174 -3.32 -34.32 -7.20
C SER A 174 -2.26 -33.98 -8.25
N GLU A 175 -2.38 -34.55 -9.44
CA GLU A 175 -1.69 -34.09 -10.65
C GLU A 175 -1.96 -32.60 -10.84
N GLY A 176 -0.93 -31.75 -10.70
CA GLY A 176 -1.05 -30.28 -10.90
C GLY A 176 -0.46 -29.38 -9.82
N LYS A 177 0.07 -29.92 -8.70
CA LYS A 177 0.77 -29.12 -7.68
C LYS A 177 2.27 -29.02 -7.99
N LYS A 178 2.79 -27.80 -8.16
CA LYS A 178 4.23 -27.51 -8.31
C LYS A 178 4.79 -27.07 -6.97
N LEU A 179 5.70 -27.86 -6.38
CA LEU A 179 6.43 -27.48 -5.17
C LEU A 179 7.61 -26.59 -5.53
N VAL A 180 7.75 -25.47 -4.82
CA VAL A 180 8.88 -24.54 -4.98
C VAL A 180 9.41 -24.09 -3.62
N PRO A 181 10.73 -23.89 -3.45
CA PRO A 181 11.27 -23.28 -2.24
C PRO A 181 10.65 -21.90 -2.01
N LEU A 182 10.19 -21.67 -0.78
CA LEU A 182 9.43 -20.47 -0.41
C LEU A 182 10.35 -19.27 -0.08
N PHE A 183 11.49 -19.52 0.56
CA PHE A 183 12.43 -18.47 0.97
C PHE A 183 13.61 -18.38 0.00
N ASP A 184 14.14 -17.16 -0.18
CA ASP A 184 15.32 -16.84 -0.99
C ASP A 184 15.24 -17.28 -2.48
N ASN A 185 14.03 -17.60 -2.94
CA ASN A 185 13.72 -18.05 -4.28
C ASN A 185 12.65 -17.15 -4.91
N ILE A 186 12.81 -16.89 -6.20
CA ILE A 186 11.84 -16.09 -6.96
C ILE A 186 10.69 -17.01 -7.36
N ILE A 187 9.47 -16.64 -6.96
CA ILE A 187 8.24 -17.35 -7.30
C ILE A 187 7.44 -16.46 -8.26
N SER A 188 7.21 -16.96 -9.47
CA SER A 188 6.41 -16.30 -10.50
C SER A 188 5.09 -17.03 -10.72
N VAL A 189 4.01 -16.26 -10.84
CA VAL A 189 2.73 -16.71 -11.36
C VAL A 189 2.70 -16.36 -12.85
N GLU A 190 2.88 -17.35 -13.72
CA GLU A 190 2.86 -17.14 -15.18
C GLU A 190 1.45 -17.16 -15.78
N SER A 191 0.47 -17.63 -14.99
CA SER A 191 -0.94 -17.74 -15.36
C SER A 191 -1.60 -16.37 -15.58
N ASP A 192 -2.56 -16.33 -16.51
CA ASP A 192 -3.50 -15.22 -16.69
C ASP A 192 -4.61 -15.20 -15.62
N ASP A 193 -4.74 -16.28 -14.85
CA ASP A 193 -5.69 -16.44 -13.75
C ASP A 193 -5.03 -16.53 -12.37
N ASP A 194 -5.80 -16.19 -11.33
CA ASP A 194 -5.38 -16.34 -9.93
C ASP A 194 -4.98 -17.79 -9.61
N VAL A 195 -3.87 -17.94 -8.88
CA VAL A 195 -3.34 -19.22 -8.43
C VAL A 195 -3.52 -19.35 -6.92
N GLU A 196 -4.00 -20.51 -6.47
CA GLU A 196 -3.97 -20.85 -5.05
C GLU A 196 -2.63 -21.52 -4.73
N ALA A 197 -2.00 -21.09 -3.65
CA ALA A 197 -0.75 -21.64 -3.16
C ALA A 197 -0.94 -22.16 -1.72
N GLU A 198 -0.40 -23.33 -1.41
CA GLU A 198 -0.57 -23.97 -0.10
C GLU A 198 0.76 -24.06 0.64
N PHE A 199 0.79 -23.55 1.88
CA PHE A 199 1.92 -23.69 2.79
C PHE A 199 1.42 -23.91 4.22
N GLN A 200 1.90 -24.98 4.87
CA GLN A 200 1.52 -25.35 6.24
C GLN A 200 0.00 -25.35 6.50
N ASN A 201 -0.78 -25.95 5.58
CA ASN A 201 -2.25 -26.03 5.61
C ASN A 201 -2.98 -24.66 5.50
N VAL A 202 -2.27 -23.60 5.13
CA VAL A 202 -2.86 -22.30 4.78
C VAL A 202 -2.86 -22.15 3.27
N ILE A 203 -3.98 -21.67 2.72
CA ILE A 203 -4.12 -21.35 1.30
C ILE A 203 -3.90 -19.85 1.12
N TYR A 204 -3.08 -19.50 0.14
CA TYR A 204 -2.77 -18.15 -0.28
C TYR A 204 -3.28 -17.91 -1.69
N VAL A 205 -3.88 -16.76 -1.96
CA VAL A 205 -4.32 -16.34 -3.29
C VAL A 205 -3.22 -15.49 -3.91
N LEU A 206 -2.71 -15.91 -5.06
CA LEU A 206 -1.68 -15.21 -5.81
C LEU A 206 -2.30 -14.63 -7.09
N PRO A 207 -2.22 -13.30 -7.31
CA PRO A 207 -2.78 -12.68 -8.50
C PRO A 207 -1.98 -13.06 -9.77
N PRO A 208 -2.61 -13.03 -10.96
CA PRO A 208 -1.96 -13.35 -12.22
C PRO A 208 -0.75 -12.48 -12.50
N LYS A 209 0.25 -13.06 -13.18
CA LYS A 209 1.49 -12.36 -13.59
C LYS A 209 2.28 -11.74 -12.44
N SER A 210 1.96 -12.06 -11.19
CA SER A 210 2.70 -11.56 -10.04
C SER A 210 3.98 -12.35 -9.84
N LEU A 211 4.98 -11.68 -9.29
CA LEU A 211 6.26 -12.28 -8.93
C LEU A 211 6.59 -11.85 -7.51
N PHE A 212 7.09 -12.75 -6.68
CA PHE A 212 7.59 -12.37 -5.38
C PHE A 212 8.88 -13.08 -4.98
N LEU A 213 9.64 -12.40 -4.13
CA LEU A 213 10.84 -12.93 -3.49
C LEU A 213 10.73 -12.69 -1.99
N MET A 214 10.49 -13.75 -1.23
CA MET A 214 10.47 -13.68 0.22
C MET A 214 11.88 -13.89 0.79
N SER A 215 12.53 -12.81 1.19
CA SER A 215 13.92 -12.83 1.65
C SER A 215 14.28 -11.53 2.38
N ASP A 216 15.44 -11.54 3.04
CA ASP A 216 15.99 -10.34 3.67
C ASP A 216 16.83 -9.46 2.72
N LEU A 217 17.36 -8.36 3.27
CA LEU A 217 18.17 -7.38 2.54
C LEU A 217 19.40 -7.97 1.83
N ARG A 218 19.95 -9.11 2.27
CA ARG A 218 21.13 -9.72 1.64
C ARG A 218 20.82 -10.22 0.23
N GLN A 219 19.57 -10.60 -0.02
CA GLN A 219 19.13 -11.25 -1.26
C GLN A 219 18.45 -10.28 -2.24
N VAL A 220 18.19 -9.03 -1.84
CA VAL A 220 17.51 -8.03 -2.70
C VAL A 220 18.16 -7.84 -4.07
N ARG A 221 19.48 -8.06 -4.16
CA ARG A 221 20.24 -7.94 -5.41
C ARG A 221 19.87 -9.00 -6.45
N LYS A 222 19.21 -10.11 -6.08
CA LYS A 222 18.66 -11.11 -7.02
C LYS A 222 17.58 -10.53 -7.94
N LEU A 223 17.00 -9.38 -7.59
CA LEU A 223 15.97 -8.70 -8.36
C LEU A 223 16.54 -7.74 -9.40
N ILE A 224 17.85 -7.52 -9.40
CA ILE A 224 18.52 -6.71 -10.42
C ILE A 224 18.48 -7.49 -11.73
N ALA A 225 17.88 -6.89 -12.75
CA ALA A 225 17.83 -7.49 -14.07
C ALA A 225 19.22 -7.55 -14.71
N GLY A 226 19.44 -8.56 -15.57
CA GLY A 226 20.69 -8.67 -16.31
C GLY A 226 20.90 -7.52 -17.30
N ASP A 227 19.81 -6.99 -17.86
CA ASP A 227 19.77 -5.78 -18.67
C ASP A 227 18.94 -4.69 -17.96
N SER A 228 19.47 -3.48 -17.90
CA SER A 228 18.76 -2.31 -17.38
C SER A 228 17.51 -1.93 -18.18
N ALA A 229 17.40 -2.35 -19.45
CA ALA A 229 16.16 -2.25 -20.24
C ALA A 229 15.05 -3.18 -19.72
N GLU A 230 15.38 -4.12 -18.84
CA GLU A 230 14.45 -4.95 -18.09
C GLU A 230 14.39 -4.51 -16.62
N GLY A 231 14.72 -3.26 -16.31
CA GLY A 231 14.52 -2.70 -14.97
C GLY A 231 13.06 -2.34 -14.67
N PHE A 232 12.83 -1.72 -13.51
CA PHE A 232 11.51 -1.27 -13.07
C PHE A 232 11.30 0.22 -13.36
N ASN A 233 10.14 0.60 -13.88
CA ASN A 233 9.76 2.00 -14.12
C ASN A 233 9.08 2.62 -12.89
N LEU A 234 8.50 1.81 -11.99
CA LEU A 234 7.95 2.23 -10.72
C LEU A 234 8.51 1.39 -9.58
N ILE A 235 9.09 2.05 -8.58
CA ILE A 235 9.63 1.43 -7.37
C ILE A 235 8.90 2.02 -6.16
N VAL A 236 8.03 1.23 -5.53
CA VAL A 236 7.35 1.60 -4.28
C VAL A 236 8.14 1.02 -3.11
N ILE A 237 8.35 1.80 -2.06
CA ILE A 237 9.17 1.40 -0.91
C ILE A 237 8.44 1.79 0.38
N ASP A 238 8.12 0.81 1.23
CA ASP A 238 7.55 1.04 2.58
C ASP A 238 8.43 0.41 3.67
N PRO A 239 9.59 1.02 4.00
CA PRO A 239 10.53 0.42 4.93
C PRO A 239 9.95 0.27 6.34
N PRO A 240 10.34 -0.78 7.09
CA PRO A 240 10.01 -0.93 8.50
C PRO A 240 10.85 0.04 9.36
N TRP A 241 10.57 1.34 9.24
CA TRP A 241 11.30 2.41 9.93
C TRP A 241 11.37 2.16 11.43
N GLU A 242 12.53 2.48 12.04
CA GLU A 242 12.69 2.44 13.49
C GLU A 242 11.62 3.26 14.21
N ASN A 243 10.70 2.57 14.89
CA ASN A 243 9.71 3.19 15.75
C ASN A 243 9.89 2.74 17.21
N GLY A 244 9.61 3.63 18.16
CA GLY A 244 9.71 3.32 19.59
C GLY A 244 8.62 2.34 20.03
N SER A 245 7.47 2.34 19.33
CA SER A 245 6.32 1.49 19.59
C SER A 245 6.47 0.05 19.08
N ALA A 246 7.17 -0.22 17.96
CA ALA A 246 7.45 -1.61 17.57
C ALA A 246 8.63 -2.20 18.36
N ARG A 247 9.57 -1.38 18.87
CA ARG A 247 10.55 -1.85 19.86
C ARG A 247 9.89 -2.37 21.14
N GLN A 248 8.84 -1.68 21.62
CA GLN A 248 8.11 -2.10 22.82
C GLN A 248 7.21 -3.34 22.61
N LYS A 249 6.79 -3.61 21.37
CA LYS A 249 5.93 -4.77 21.04
C LYS A 249 6.69 -5.98 20.49
N ALA A 250 8.03 -5.91 20.37
CA ALA A 250 8.91 -6.99 19.90
C ALA A 250 8.42 -7.73 18.63
N MET A 251 7.63 -7.07 17.79
CA MET A 251 6.91 -7.76 16.72
C MET A 251 7.86 -8.16 15.58
N TYR A 252 8.96 -7.42 15.38
CA TYR A 252 10.07 -7.74 14.47
C TYR A 252 11.38 -7.04 14.92
N PRO A 253 12.58 -7.61 14.68
CA PRO A 253 13.84 -6.89 14.90
C PRO A 253 13.95 -5.69 13.93
N THR A 254 13.90 -4.47 14.45
CA THR A 254 14.03 -3.27 13.61
C THR A 254 15.47 -3.11 13.13
N LEU A 255 15.70 -3.24 11.82
CA LEU A 255 16.99 -2.94 11.21
C LEU A 255 17.33 -1.46 11.40
N PRO A 256 18.59 -1.11 11.74
CA PRO A 256 18.98 0.28 11.80
C PRO A 256 18.73 0.98 10.46
N ASN A 257 18.13 2.17 10.45
CA ASN A 257 17.70 2.85 9.21
C ASN A 257 18.83 2.98 8.16
N ARG A 258 20.10 3.00 8.60
CA ARG A 258 21.28 3.02 7.71
C ARG A 258 21.39 1.80 6.80
N HIS A 259 20.81 0.66 7.15
CA HIS A 259 20.83 -0.55 6.30
C HIS A 259 20.04 -0.35 5.01
N PHE A 260 19.06 0.55 5.00
CA PHE A 260 18.31 0.86 3.77
C PHE A 260 19.18 1.52 2.69
N MET A 261 20.36 2.06 3.05
CA MET A 261 21.36 2.52 2.09
C MET A 261 21.86 1.39 1.17
N TYR A 262 21.76 0.14 1.60
CA TYR A 262 22.18 -1.02 0.82
C TYR A 262 21.20 -1.37 -0.32
N LEU A 263 19.98 -0.82 -0.29
CA LEU A 263 18.99 -1.09 -1.34
C LEU A 263 19.52 -0.60 -2.69
N PRO A 264 19.59 -1.48 -3.71
CA PRO A 264 20.15 -1.15 -5.02
C PRO A 264 19.12 -0.41 -5.89
N VAL A 265 18.47 0.63 -5.36
CA VAL A 265 17.34 1.33 -6.03
C VAL A 265 17.71 1.81 -7.43
N LYS A 266 18.94 2.32 -7.60
CA LYS A 266 19.44 2.78 -8.90
C LYS A 266 19.68 1.64 -9.90
N GLU A 267 20.10 0.47 -9.43
CA GLU A 267 20.37 -0.71 -10.26
C GLU A 267 19.06 -1.45 -10.60
N LEU A 268 18.02 -1.33 -9.77
CA LEU A 268 16.69 -1.87 -10.03
C LEU A 268 15.92 -1.03 -11.08
N ALA A 269 16.25 0.25 -11.22
CA ALA A 269 15.54 1.16 -12.11
C ALA A 269 15.80 0.85 -13.59
N HIS A 270 14.76 1.00 -14.41
CA HIS A 270 14.84 0.88 -15.86
C HIS A 270 15.80 1.92 -16.47
N SER A 271 16.38 1.60 -17.63
CA SER A 271 17.32 2.48 -18.36
C SER A 271 16.72 3.82 -18.77
N ASP A 272 15.44 3.83 -19.17
CA ASP A 272 14.65 5.04 -19.47
C ASP A 272 14.21 5.82 -18.21
N GLY A 273 14.61 5.34 -17.03
CA GLY A 273 14.32 5.94 -15.74
C GLY A 273 13.16 5.29 -14.99
N ALA A 274 13.05 5.66 -13.72
CA ALA A 274 12.01 5.17 -12.82
C ALA A 274 11.48 6.26 -11.90
N LEU A 275 10.18 6.16 -11.58
CA LEU A 275 9.56 6.86 -10.47
C LEU A 275 9.76 6.04 -9.18
N VAL A 276 10.26 6.68 -8.13
CA VAL A 276 10.41 6.10 -6.80
C VAL A 276 9.39 6.72 -5.87
N ALA A 277 8.64 5.89 -5.15
CA ALA A 277 7.64 6.29 -4.17
C ALA A 277 8.00 5.73 -2.79
N LEU A 278 8.45 6.59 -1.88
CA LEU A 278 8.94 6.22 -0.55
C LEU A 278 7.97 6.67 0.55
N TRP A 279 7.42 5.70 1.30
CA TRP A 279 6.64 6.01 2.51
C TRP A 279 7.56 6.44 3.65
N ILE A 280 7.22 7.55 4.32
CA ILE A 280 8.01 8.11 5.42
C ILE A 280 7.09 8.49 6.58
N THR A 281 7.54 8.19 7.81
CA THR A 281 6.83 8.63 9.02
C THR A 281 6.99 10.15 9.27
N ASN A 282 6.14 10.73 10.11
CA ASN A 282 6.23 12.15 10.46
C ASN A 282 7.41 12.53 11.38
N ARG A 283 8.30 11.58 11.72
CA ARG A 283 9.44 11.80 12.63
C ARG A 283 10.53 12.66 11.98
N GLN A 284 10.85 13.82 12.58
CA GLN A 284 11.85 14.76 12.04
C GLN A 284 13.19 14.11 11.72
N LYS A 285 13.77 13.38 12.69
CA LYS A 285 15.08 12.72 12.52
C LYS A 285 15.11 11.78 11.31
N LEU A 286 13.99 11.10 11.04
CA LEU A 286 13.89 10.21 9.90
C LEU A 286 13.85 11.01 8.60
N GLN A 287 13.05 12.08 8.54
CA GLN A 287 12.97 12.90 7.34
C GLN A 287 14.30 13.58 7.02
N ASP A 288 15.02 14.07 8.03
CA ASP A 288 16.36 14.64 7.84
C ASP A 288 17.31 13.61 7.22
N PHE A 289 17.34 12.39 7.75
CA PHE A 289 18.14 11.29 7.21
C PHE A 289 17.73 10.95 5.78
N VAL A 290 16.43 10.86 5.49
CA VAL A 290 15.95 10.52 4.15
C VAL A 290 16.41 11.58 3.15
N VAL A 291 16.15 12.86 3.43
CA VAL A 291 16.44 13.95 2.50
C VAL A 291 17.95 14.19 2.33
N LYS A 292 18.73 14.13 3.42
CA LYS A 292 20.16 14.47 3.39
C LYS A 292 21.06 13.31 2.99
N ASP A 293 20.68 12.08 3.35
CA ASP A 293 21.54 10.92 3.20
C ASP A 293 20.95 9.89 2.21
N LEU A 294 19.69 9.47 2.40
CA LEU A 294 19.13 8.32 1.68
C LEU A 294 18.81 8.62 0.21
N LEU A 295 18.11 9.71 -0.09
CA LEU A 295 17.78 10.07 -1.48
C LEU A 295 19.03 10.33 -2.32
N PRO A 296 20.04 11.09 -1.83
CA PRO A 296 21.30 11.24 -2.57
C PRO A 296 22.02 9.92 -2.79
N ALA A 297 22.07 9.02 -1.80
CA ALA A 297 22.69 7.71 -1.94
C ALA A 297 22.00 6.84 -3.01
N TRP A 298 20.68 6.94 -3.13
CA TRP A 298 19.92 6.26 -4.18
C TRP A 298 19.92 6.98 -5.54
N GLY A 299 20.51 8.19 -5.61
CA GLY A 299 20.52 9.01 -6.82
C GLY A 299 19.15 9.57 -7.21
N ILE A 300 18.26 9.76 -6.23
CA ILE A 300 16.91 10.29 -6.45
C ILE A 300 16.95 11.81 -6.56
N SER A 301 16.27 12.34 -7.57
CA SER A 301 16.12 13.77 -7.84
C SER A 301 14.64 14.18 -7.86
N HIS A 302 14.38 15.49 -7.79
CA HIS A 302 13.03 16.09 -7.92
C HIS A 302 12.02 15.57 -6.88
N ALA A 303 12.47 15.46 -5.63
CA ALA A 303 11.65 14.95 -4.54
C ALA A 303 10.42 15.84 -4.28
N THR A 304 9.21 15.30 -4.43
CA THR A 304 7.94 16.00 -4.23
C THR A 304 7.06 15.24 -3.23
N PRO A 305 6.55 15.92 -2.19
CA PRO A 305 5.80 15.24 -1.14
C PRO A 305 4.31 15.15 -1.49
N PHE A 306 3.77 13.94 -1.37
CA PHE A 306 2.34 13.63 -1.35
C PHE A 306 1.95 13.23 0.08
N TYR A 307 0.67 13.40 0.44
CA TYR A 307 0.18 13.13 1.77
C TYR A 307 -1.00 12.16 1.73
N TRP A 308 -0.91 11.09 2.50
CA TRP A 308 -2.05 10.20 2.72
C TRP A 308 -2.83 10.66 3.94
N LEU A 309 -3.98 11.29 3.75
CA LEU A 309 -4.91 11.71 4.79
C LEU A 309 -5.91 10.59 5.11
N LYS A 310 -6.02 10.25 6.40
CA LYS A 310 -6.81 9.11 6.87
C LYS A 310 -8.13 9.58 7.47
N VAL A 311 -9.21 9.04 6.93
CA VAL A 311 -10.58 9.33 7.37
C VAL A 311 -11.28 8.08 7.87
N LYS A 312 -12.35 8.27 8.63
CA LYS A 312 -13.30 7.25 9.04
C LYS A 312 -14.37 7.05 7.96
N PRO A 313 -15.20 5.99 8.06
CA PRO A 313 -16.31 5.77 7.13
C PRO A 313 -17.35 6.91 7.11
N ASP A 314 -17.43 7.72 8.17
CA ASP A 314 -18.29 8.92 8.24
C ASP A 314 -17.65 10.18 7.61
N GLY A 315 -16.43 10.05 7.04
CA GLY A 315 -15.67 11.16 6.46
C GLY A 315 -14.92 12.04 7.46
N SER A 316 -15.06 11.81 8.78
CA SER A 316 -14.28 12.52 9.79
C SER A 316 -12.85 11.99 9.87
N LEU A 317 -11.90 12.81 10.35
CA LEU A 317 -10.52 12.36 10.52
C LEU A 317 -10.42 11.27 11.60
N ILE A 318 -9.51 10.31 11.41
CA ILE A 318 -9.28 9.24 12.41
C ILE A 318 -8.71 9.76 13.75
N GLY A 319 -8.18 10.98 13.75
CA GLY A 319 -7.58 11.64 14.90
C GLY A 319 -7.57 13.15 14.71
N ASP A 320 -7.19 13.87 15.76
CA ASP A 320 -7.00 15.33 15.69
C ASP A 320 -5.79 15.65 14.80
N LEU A 321 -5.99 16.57 13.86
CA LEU A 321 -4.98 16.95 12.87
C LEU A 321 -3.72 17.51 13.53
N ASP A 322 -3.91 18.24 14.63
CA ASP A 322 -2.86 18.97 15.35
C ASP A 322 -2.20 18.10 16.46
N LEU A 323 -2.53 16.80 16.53
CA LEU A 323 -1.98 15.89 17.52
C LEU A 323 -0.56 15.45 17.15
N PHE A 324 0.43 16.12 17.72
CA PHE A 324 1.86 16.02 17.40
C PHE A 324 2.40 14.59 17.08
N HIS A 325 2.10 13.59 17.91
CA HIS A 325 2.60 12.21 17.70
C HIS A 325 1.66 11.27 16.92
N HIS A 326 0.42 11.69 16.65
CA HIS A 326 -0.63 10.84 16.08
C HIS A 326 -1.46 11.57 15.02
N ARG A 327 -0.79 12.37 14.20
CA ARG A 327 -1.42 13.08 13.10
C ARG A 327 -2.08 12.08 12.14
N PRO A 328 -3.30 12.34 11.63
CA PRO A 328 -4.07 11.43 10.79
C PRO A 328 -3.56 11.41 9.34
N TYR A 329 -2.27 11.65 9.11
CA TYR A 329 -1.69 11.58 7.78
C TYR A 329 -0.27 11.02 7.79
N GLU A 330 0.16 10.47 6.66
CA GLU A 330 1.53 10.00 6.41
C GLU A 330 2.11 10.67 5.16
N LEU A 331 3.44 10.75 5.09
CA LEU A 331 4.17 11.33 3.97
C LEU A 331 4.53 10.23 2.97
N LEU A 332 4.25 10.49 1.69
CA LEU A 332 4.73 9.73 0.55
C LEU A 332 5.64 10.64 -0.26
N LEU A 333 6.93 10.34 -0.33
CA LEU A 333 7.88 11.13 -1.10
C LEU A 333 8.07 10.50 -2.48
N LEU A 334 7.78 11.27 -3.52
CA LEU A 334 7.98 10.85 -4.91
C LEU A 334 9.24 11.49 -5.47
N GLY A 335 10.00 10.77 -6.28
CA GLY A 335 11.16 11.32 -6.98
C GLY A 335 11.58 10.43 -8.15
N TYR A 336 12.55 10.90 -8.94
CA TYR A 336 13.00 10.20 -10.14
C TYR A 336 14.45 9.74 -10.01
N VAL A 337 14.75 8.56 -10.57
CA VAL A 337 16.10 8.02 -10.71
C VAL A 337 16.32 7.57 -12.16
N ASN A 338 17.55 7.70 -12.66
CA ASN A 338 17.95 7.36 -14.03
C ASN A 338 17.12 8.05 -15.13
N VAL A 339 16.51 9.20 -14.84
CA VAL A 339 15.71 9.96 -15.81
C VAL A 339 16.55 11.08 -16.42
N ASP A 340 16.60 11.15 -17.75
CA ASP A 340 17.03 12.34 -18.49
C ASP A 340 15.83 13.25 -18.77
N PHE A 341 15.76 14.37 -18.04
CA PHE A 341 14.69 15.36 -18.15
C PHE A 341 14.65 16.10 -19.49
N ASN A 342 15.70 16.03 -20.30
CA ASN A 342 15.75 16.65 -21.63
C ASN A 342 15.26 15.71 -22.74
N SER A 343 15.03 14.44 -22.43
CA SER A 343 14.61 13.43 -23.39
C SER A 343 13.14 13.58 -23.83
N GLU A 344 12.80 13.05 -25.00
CA GLU A 344 11.43 13.08 -25.53
C GLU A 344 10.44 12.31 -24.64
N CYS A 345 10.89 11.26 -23.94
CA CYS A 345 10.02 10.45 -23.07
C CYS A 345 9.52 11.22 -21.84
N MET A 346 10.22 12.30 -21.45
CA MET A 346 9.81 13.16 -20.34
C MET A 346 8.78 14.22 -20.74
N LYS A 347 8.57 14.47 -22.04
CA LYS A 347 7.57 15.43 -22.52
C LYS A 347 6.13 14.89 -22.44
N THR A 348 5.98 13.58 -22.37
CA THR A 348 4.67 12.90 -22.35
C THR A 348 4.16 12.59 -20.95
N ILE A 349 5.03 12.62 -19.93
CA ILE A 349 4.63 12.35 -18.54
C ILE A 349 4.23 13.63 -17.81
N LYS A 350 3.40 13.48 -16.78
CA LYS A 350 3.10 14.57 -15.88
C LYS A 350 4.26 14.81 -14.93
N HIS A 351 4.71 16.06 -14.84
CA HIS A 351 5.77 16.41 -13.91
C HIS A 351 5.26 16.53 -12.47
N LEU A 352 6.08 16.08 -11.52
CA LEU A 352 5.92 16.33 -10.09
C LEU A 352 6.16 17.82 -9.81
N LYS A 353 5.10 18.63 -9.90
CA LYS A 353 5.18 20.09 -9.67
C LYS A 353 4.61 20.53 -8.33
N GLU A 354 3.59 19.82 -7.84
CA GLU A 354 2.81 20.25 -6.67
C GLU A 354 2.52 19.07 -5.74
N SER A 355 2.39 19.40 -4.45
CA SER A 355 2.00 18.43 -3.42
C SER A 355 0.55 18.02 -3.58
N ARG A 356 0.28 16.73 -3.36
CA ARG A 356 -1.07 16.15 -3.47
C ARG A 356 -1.52 15.49 -2.20
N VAL A 357 -2.85 15.35 -2.06
CA VAL A 357 -3.47 14.63 -0.94
C VAL A 357 -4.27 13.44 -1.46
N ILE A 358 -3.88 12.26 -1.00
CA ILE A 358 -4.61 11.00 -1.18
C ILE A 358 -5.45 10.79 0.09
N ILE A 359 -6.75 10.60 -0.06
CA ILE A 359 -7.66 10.34 1.05
C ILE A 359 -8.15 8.90 0.96
N SER A 360 -8.10 8.16 2.07
CA SER A 360 -8.77 6.86 2.16
C SER A 360 -9.14 6.50 3.59
N VAL A 361 -10.04 5.54 3.72
CA VAL A 361 -10.25 4.82 4.98
C VAL A 361 -9.08 3.84 5.15
N PRO A 362 -8.33 3.88 6.28
CA PRO A 362 -7.21 2.97 6.46
C PRO A 362 -7.70 1.54 6.76
N GLY A 363 -7.09 0.55 6.10
CA GLY A 363 -7.31 -0.87 6.34
C GLY A 363 -6.57 -1.37 7.59
N ALA A 364 -6.09 -2.62 7.58
CA ALA A 364 -5.27 -3.21 8.65
C ALA A 364 -4.05 -2.36 9.08
N TYR A 365 -3.47 -2.64 10.25
CA TYR A 365 -2.26 -1.94 10.71
C TYR A 365 -1.12 -2.04 9.69
N SER A 366 -0.45 -0.92 9.44
CA SER A 366 0.62 -0.78 8.44
C SER A 366 0.26 -1.12 6.98
N ARG A 367 -1.01 -1.38 6.64
CA ARG A 367 -1.45 -1.55 5.25
C ARG A 367 -1.68 -0.18 4.59
N LYS A 368 -0.81 0.19 3.66
CA LYS A 368 -0.91 1.44 2.89
C LYS A 368 -1.89 1.27 1.73
N PRO A 369 -2.50 2.35 1.23
CA PRO A 369 -3.31 2.25 0.03
C PRO A 369 -2.46 1.90 -1.20
N PRO A 370 -3.00 1.15 -2.17
CA PRO A 370 -2.31 0.86 -3.43
C PRO A 370 -2.10 2.14 -4.24
N LEU A 371 -0.89 2.30 -4.79
CA LEU A 371 -0.47 3.52 -5.48
C LEU A 371 -0.44 3.41 -7.01
N GLY A 372 -0.43 2.19 -7.56
CA GLY A 372 -0.18 1.93 -8.98
C GLY A 372 -0.99 2.81 -9.94
N LYS A 373 -2.33 2.74 -9.87
CA LYS A 373 -3.22 3.55 -10.72
C LYS A 373 -3.09 5.06 -10.48
N LEU A 374 -2.75 5.49 -9.27
CA LEU A 374 -2.61 6.92 -8.95
C LEU A 374 -1.32 7.51 -9.50
N LEU A 375 -0.26 6.70 -9.55
CA LEU A 375 1.07 7.14 -9.97
C LEU A 375 1.32 6.93 -11.46
N GLU A 376 0.43 6.22 -12.16
CA GLU A 376 0.58 5.87 -13.56
C GLU A 376 1.00 7.06 -14.42
N GLU A 377 0.35 8.22 -14.31
CA GLU A 377 0.64 9.44 -15.09
C GLU A 377 2.06 10.04 -14.89
N TYR A 378 2.79 9.59 -13.87
CA TYR A 378 4.14 10.06 -13.51
C TYR A 378 5.25 9.09 -13.89
N ILE A 379 4.91 7.87 -14.32
CA ILE A 379 5.88 6.81 -14.59
C ILE A 379 6.58 7.08 -15.94
N PRO A 380 7.92 7.17 -15.98
CA PRO A 380 8.67 7.35 -17.22
C PRO A 380 8.78 6.03 -18.02
N GLY A 381 9.12 6.16 -19.30
CA GLY A 381 9.34 5.02 -20.21
C GLY A 381 8.08 4.54 -20.93
N GLN A 382 8.23 3.44 -21.68
CA GLN A 382 7.14 2.85 -22.45
C GLN A 382 6.17 2.04 -21.58
N ARG A 383 4.96 1.82 -22.11
CA ARG A 383 3.95 0.95 -21.49
C ARG A 383 3.98 -0.44 -22.13
N PRO A 384 3.65 -1.51 -21.38
CA PRO A 384 3.30 -1.53 -19.96
C PRO A 384 4.51 -1.30 -19.05
N SER A 385 4.29 -0.61 -17.92
CA SER A 385 5.37 -0.32 -16.97
C SER A 385 5.66 -1.52 -16.08
N ARG A 386 6.94 -1.80 -15.83
CA ARG A 386 7.36 -2.81 -14.85
C ARG A 386 7.42 -2.17 -13.47
N CYS A 387 6.77 -2.80 -12.50
CA CYS A 387 6.59 -2.25 -11.17
C CYS A 387 7.13 -3.20 -10.10
N ILE A 388 7.74 -2.63 -9.06
CA ILE A 388 8.19 -3.37 -7.89
C ILE A 388 7.75 -2.67 -6.60
N GLU A 389 7.34 -3.46 -5.61
CA GLU A 389 7.15 -3.01 -4.23
C GLU A 389 8.21 -3.65 -3.32
N LEU A 390 9.00 -2.82 -2.66
CA LEU A 390 10.00 -3.22 -1.67
C LEU A 390 9.42 -3.13 -0.25
N PHE A 391 9.69 -4.16 0.55
CA PHE A 391 9.05 -4.45 1.83
C PHE A 391 7.55 -4.76 1.72
N ALA A 392 7.16 -5.36 0.59
CA ALA A 392 5.78 -5.72 0.28
C ALA A 392 5.20 -6.71 1.29
N ARG A 393 3.90 -6.56 1.56
CA ARG A 393 3.08 -7.47 2.38
C ARG A 393 1.84 -7.98 1.66
N GLU A 394 1.65 -7.51 0.43
CA GLU A 394 0.52 -7.77 -0.44
C GLU A 394 1.04 -7.92 -1.88
N LEU A 395 0.40 -8.75 -2.68
CA LEU A 395 0.74 -8.94 -4.09
C LEU A 395 -0.23 -8.16 -4.97
N VAL A 396 0.27 -7.72 -6.12
CA VAL A 396 -0.47 -7.00 -7.15
C VAL A 396 -0.20 -7.69 -8.49
N ALA A 397 -1.22 -7.80 -9.34
CA ALA A 397 -1.08 -8.45 -10.64
C ALA A 397 -0.03 -7.74 -11.50
N GLY A 398 0.86 -8.51 -12.12
CA GLY A 398 1.94 -7.99 -12.96
C GLY A 398 3.07 -7.28 -12.21
N TRP A 399 3.04 -7.23 -10.87
CA TRP A 399 4.07 -6.57 -10.06
C TRP A 399 5.06 -7.58 -9.47
N THR A 400 6.26 -7.10 -9.21
CA THR A 400 7.24 -7.77 -8.36
C THR A 400 7.08 -7.31 -6.91
N SER A 401 6.97 -8.24 -5.96
CA SER A 401 6.87 -7.95 -4.53
C SER A 401 8.08 -8.55 -3.80
N TRP A 402 8.82 -7.73 -3.06
CA TRP A 402 9.95 -8.19 -2.26
C TRP A 402 9.82 -7.77 -0.81
N GLY A 403 10.16 -8.66 0.11
CA GLY A 403 10.19 -8.40 1.54
C GLY A 403 10.22 -9.69 2.34
N ASN A 404 10.13 -9.59 3.66
CA ASN A 404 10.10 -10.78 4.52
C ASN A 404 8.71 -11.42 4.61
N GLU A 405 7.64 -10.72 4.20
CA GLU A 405 6.25 -11.19 4.37
C GLU A 405 5.32 -10.88 3.17
N PRO A 406 5.73 -11.06 1.90
CA PRO A 406 4.89 -10.70 0.74
C PRO A 406 3.53 -11.43 0.69
N LEU A 407 3.39 -12.55 1.41
CA LEU A 407 2.15 -13.32 1.52
C LEU A 407 1.23 -12.93 2.69
N HIS A 408 1.58 -11.91 3.48
CA HIS A 408 0.86 -11.57 4.72
C HIS A 408 -0.62 -11.26 4.51
N PHE A 409 -0.98 -10.55 3.43
CA PHE A 409 -2.37 -10.25 3.08
C PHE A 409 -2.93 -11.18 1.98
N GLN A 410 -2.25 -12.29 1.70
CA GLN A 410 -2.65 -13.24 0.66
C GLN A 410 -3.42 -14.45 1.18
N ASP A 411 -3.61 -14.59 2.50
CA ASP A 411 -4.41 -15.69 3.05
C ASP A 411 -5.82 -15.69 2.44
N ALA A 412 -6.29 -16.86 1.98
CA ALA A 412 -7.57 -17.02 1.30
C ALA A 412 -8.77 -16.55 2.13
N THR A 413 -8.65 -16.45 3.45
CA THR A 413 -9.68 -15.87 4.34
C THR A 413 -9.93 -14.38 4.09
N TYR A 414 -9.00 -13.65 3.47
CA TYR A 414 -9.21 -12.27 3.03
C TYR A 414 -10.08 -12.17 1.76
N TYR A 415 -10.28 -13.28 1.04
CA TYR A 415 -10.87 -13.29 -0.30
C TYR A 415 -12.21 -14.04 -0.33
N LEU A 416 -13.05 -13.62 -1.28
CA LEU A 416 -14.31 -14.26 -1.67
C LEU A 416 -14.18 -14.70 -3.14
N GLY A 417 -14.92 -15.73 -3.54
CA GLY A 417 -15.06 -16.05 -4.96
C GLY A 417 -15.78 -14.91 -5.71
N LYS A 418 -15.37 -14.68 -6.96
CA LYS A 418 -16.03 -13.74 -7.89
C LYS A 418 -17.22 -14.39 -8.60
#